data_AF-A0A7C1DUR8-F1
#
_entry.id   AF-A0A7C1DUR8-F1
#
_cell.length_a   1.000
_cell.length_b   1.000
_cell.length_c   1.000
_cell.angle_alpha   90.00
_cell.angle_beta   90.00
_cell.angle_gamma   90.00
#
_symmetry.space_group_name_H-M   'P 1'
#
loop_
_entity.id
_entity.type
_entity.pdbx_description
1 polymer ?
#
loop_
_entity_poly.entity_id
_entity_poly.type
_entity_poly.pdbx_seq_one_letter_code
_entity_poly.pdbx_strand_id
1 'polypeptide(L)'
;MNSWNLIYEGFDPKNEKLREALCTLGNGYFATRGADPESEAGEVHYPGTYLAGGYNRLKTEMAGRVIENEDLVNMPNWLVTRFRPEEGDWLNLLSANILFYCQELNMKEGLLSRTVRFRDK
;
A
#
# COMPACT_ATOMS: atom_id res chain seq x y z
N MET A 1 1.79 -3.74 26.07
CA MET A 1 1.66 -3.12 24.74
C MET A 1 2.66 -1.98 24.67
N ASN A 2 3.54 -1.99 23.66
CA ASN A 2 4.39 -0.83 23.38
C ASN A 2 3.50 0.24 22.74
N SER A 3 3.39 1.42 23.34
CA SER A 3 2.50 2.50 22.88
C SER A 3 2.89 3.09 21.51
N TRP A 4 4.00 2.63 20.93
CA TRP A 4 4.55 3.09 19.67
C TRP A 4 4.29 2.17 18.47
N ASN A 5 3.68 1.01 18.68
CA ASN A 5 3.52 0.02 17.61
C ASN A 5 2.05 -0.17 17.25
N LEU A 6 1.74 -0.06 15.96
CA LEU A 6 0.49 -0.56 15.38
C LEU A 6 0.78 -1.91 14.75
N ILE A 7 0.12 -2.97 15.23
CA ILE A 7 0.36 -4.35 14.81
C ILE A 7 -0.92 -4.93 14.21
N TYR A 8 -0.82 -5.46 13.00
CA TYR A 8 -1.89 -6.17 12.30
C TYR A 8 -1.48 -7.61 12.05
N GLU A 9 -2.29 -8.54 12.56
CA GLU A 9 -2.11 -9.97 12.35
C GLU A 9 -3.12 -10.49 11.32
N GLY A 10 -2.69 -11.47 10.54
CA GLY A 10 -3.53 -12.05 9.48
C GLY A 10 -3.72 -11.12 8.27
N PHE A 11 -3.91 -11.73 7.11
CA PHE A 11 -4.23 -11.03 5.87
C PHE A 11 -5.76 -10.96 5.71
N ASP A 12 -6.31 -9.76 5.54
CA ASP A 12 -7.75 -9.56 5.31
C ASP A 12 -7.95 -8.54 4.17
N PRO A 13 -8.28 -9.00 2.95
CA PRO A 13 -8.46 -8.15 1.78
C PRO A 13 -9.40 -6.96 1.99
N LYS A 14 -10.40 -7.09 2.87
CA LYS A 14 -11.38 -6.01 3.12
C LYS A 14 -10.76 -4.83 3.88
N ASN A 15 -9.70 -5.07 4.63
CA ASN A 15 -9.05 -4.11 5.49
C ASN A 15 -7.74 -3.56 4.92
N GLU A 16 -7.25 -4.08 3.78
CA GLU A 16 -5.95 -3.69 3.23
C GLU A 16 -5.89 -2.19 2.85
N LYS A 17 -6.91 -1.63 2.18
CA LYS A 17 -6.95 -0.17 1.91
C LYS A 17 -6.88 0.70 3.16
N LEU A 18 -7.45 0.24 4.28
CA LEU A 18 -7.38 0.92 5.57
C LEU A 18 -5.96 0.81 6.16
N ARG A 19 -5.40 -0.40 6.19
CA ARG A 19 -4.03 -0.65 6.68
C ARG A 19 -3.01 0.14 5.89
N GLU A 20 -3.11 0.15 4.56
CA GLU A 20 -2.28 0.97 3.68
C GLU A 20 -2.33 2.47 4.02
N ALA A 21 -3.51 2.98 4.41
CA ALA A 21 -3.65 4.37 4.83
C ALA A 21 -2.99 4.62 6.19
N LEU A 22 -3.28 3.78 7.19
CA LEU A 22 -2.76 3.90 8.54
C LEU A 22 -1.24 3.65 8.63
N CYS A 23 -0.71 2.79 7.77
CA CYS A 23 0.71 2.42 7.70
C CYS A 23 1.51 3.29 6.71
N THR A 24 0.98 4.42 6.26
CA THR A 24 1.70 5.34 5.36
C THR A 24 2.96 5.87 6.04
N LEU A 25 4.09 5.84 5.34
CA LEU A 25 5.34 6.49 5.77
C LEU A 25 5.60 7.73 4.93
N GLY A 26 6.17 8.76 5.55
CA GLY A 26 6.56 9.99 4.86
C GLY A 26 7.58 10.80 5.64
N ASN A 27 8.30 11.66 4.93
CA ASN A 27 9.41 12.45 5.48
C ASN A 27 9.26 13.96 5.22
N GLY A 28 8.06 14.39 4.83
CA GLY A 28 7.77 15.77 4.43
C GLY A 28 8.10 16.11 2.97
N TYR A 29 9.00 15.36 2.33
CA TYR A 29 9.28 15.51 0.89
C TYR A 29 8.37 14.61 0.04
N PHE A 30 8.18 13.36 0.46
CA PHE A 30 7.18 12.46 -0.13
C PHE A 30 6.55 11.57 0.94
N ALA A 31 5.45 10.92 0.57
CA ALA A 31 4.81 9.87 1.37
C ALA A 31 4.45 8.69 0.48
N THR A 32 4.59 7.48 1.02
CA THR A 32 4.18 6.23 0.36
C THR A 32 3.22 5.49 1.30
N ARG A 33 2.04 5.12 0.78
CA ARG A 33 1.09 4.26 1.50
C ARG A 33 1.79 2.97 1.91
N GLY A 34 1.37 2.38 3.02
CA GLY A 34 1.91 1.11 3.53
C GLY A 34 1.46 -0.11 2.71
N ALA A 35 1.47 0.02 1.38
CA ALA A 35 1.02 -0.97 0.42
C ALA A 35 2.02 -2.08 0.25
N ASP A 36 1.46 -3.22 -0.10
CA ASP A 36 2.19 -4.46 -0.31
C ASP A 36 3.12 -4.31 -1.54
N PRO A 37 4.45 -4.50 -1.41
CA PRO A 37 5.39 -4.30 -2.52
C PRO A 37 5.10 -5.13 -3.76
N GLU A 38 4.49 -6.30 -3.59
CA GLU A 38 4.09 -7.21 -4.66
C GLU A 38 2.72 -6.88 -5.28
N SER A 39 1.97 -5.94 -4.69
CA SER A 39 0.58 -5.65 -5.08
C SER A 39 0.47 -4.67 -6.25
N GLU A 40 -0.59 -4.84 -7.01
CA GLU A 40 -1.02 -3.93 -8.06
C GLU A 40 -2.28 -3.17 -7.60
N ALA A 41 -2.52 -1.98 -8.17
CA ALA A 41 -3.71 -1.21 -7.85
C ALA A 41 -4.98 -1.93 -8.33
N GLY A 42 -5.99 -2.01 -7.46
CA GLY A 42 -7.26 -2.66 -7.76
C GLY A 42 -8.27 -2.58 -6.61
N GLU A 43 -9.10 -3.61 -6.49
CA GLU A 43 -10.16 -3.67 -5.48
C GLU A 43 -9.60 -3.78 -4.06
N VAL A 44 -8.52 -4.54 -3.87
CA VAL A 44 -7.92 -4.83 -2.56
C VAL A 44 -6.85 -3.83 -2.17
N HIS A 45 -5.96 -3.47 -3.10
CA HIS A 45 -4.81 -2.63 -2.84
C HIS A 45 -4.87 -1.34 -3.65
N TYR A 46 -4.33 -0.26 -3.08
CA TYR A 46 -4.15 1.01 -3.78
C TYR A 46 -2.78 1.60 -3.41
N PRO A 47 -1.69 1.07 -4.01
CA PRO A 47 -0.36 1.64 -3.81
C PRO A 47 -0.35 3.10 -4.27
N GLY A 48 0.14 3.97 -3.39
CA GLY A 48 0.13 5.41 -3.62
C GLY A 48 1.40 6.06 -3.12
N THR A 49 2.11 6.77 -3.99
CA THR A 49 3.27 7.60 -3.64
C THR A 49 2.98 9.04 -4.03
N TYR A 50 3.16 9.98 -3.12
CA TYR A 50 2.84 11.39 -3.34
C TYR A 50 4.05 12.26 -3.02
N LEU A 51 4.41 13.12 -3.95
CA LEU A 51 5.47 14.11 -3.80
C LEU A 51 4.87 15.42 -3.29
N ALA A 52 5.49 16.05 -2.30
CA ALA A 52 5.12 17.40 -1.88
C ALA A 52 5.30 18.38 -3.05
N GLY A 53 4.22 19.06 -3.46
CA GLY A 53 4.22 19.90 -4.65
C GLY A 53 3.89 19.17 -5.96
N GLY A 54 3.73 17.84 -5.93
CA GLY A 54 3.37 17.01 -7.08
C GLY A 54 1.88 17.07 -7.41
N TYR A 55 1.38 18.25 -7.78
CA TYR A 55 -0.02 18.47 -8.11
C TYR A 55 -0.27 18.43 -9.62
N ASN A 56 -1.50 18.09 -10.02
CA ASN A 56 -1.98 18.26 -11.38
C ASN A 56 -3.40 18.82 -11.36
N ARG A 57 -3.67 19.70 -12.31
CA ARG A 57 -4.95 20.39 -12.43
C ARG A 57 -5.75 19.83 -13.59
N LEU A 58 -6.92 19.29 -13.29
CA LEU A 58 -7.81 18.70 -14.28
C LEU A 58 -9.23 19.26 -14.15
N LYS A 59 -9.91 19.35 -15.29
CA LYS A 59 -11.30 19.79 -15.39
C LYS A 59 -12.19 18.57 -15.58
N THR A 60 -13.20 18.45 -14.73
CA THR A 60 -14.21 17.39 -14.78
C THR A 60 -15.58 18.02 -14.99
N GLU A 61 -16.32 17.54 -15.99
CA GLU A 61 -17.71 17.92 -16.16
C GLU A 61 -18.58 17.06 -15.24
N MET A 62 -19.29 17.69 -14.31
CA MET A 62 -20.19 17.01 -13.38
C MET A 62 -21.50 17.78 -13.26
N ALA A 63 -22.63 17.14 -13.56
CA ALA A 63 -23.97 17.75 -13.49
C ALA A 63 -24.09 19.08 -14.27
N GLY A 64 -23.52 19.14 -15.48
CA GLY A 64 -23.60 20.31 -16.38
C GLY A 64 -22.74 21.50 -15.99
N ARG A 65 -21.82 21.34 -15.02
CA ARG A 65 -20.80 22.33 -14.66
C ARG A 65 -19.40 21.74 -14.81
N VAL A 66 -18.45 22.57 -15.21
CA VAL A 66 -17.04 22.21 -15.22
C VAL A 66 -16.44 22.55 -13.86
N ILE A 67 -15.94 21.54 -13.16
CA ILE A 67 -15.22 21.67 -11.89
C ILE A 67 -13.74 21.49 -12.18
N GLU A 68 -12.92 22.45 -11.78
CA GLU A 68 -11.46 22.35 -11.84
C GLU A 68 -10.95 21.89 -10.47
N ASN A 69 -10.24 20.76 -10.42
CA ASN A 69 -9.61 20.25 -9.22
C ASN A 69 -8.09 20.25 -9.40
N GLU A 70 -7.37 20.59 -8.33
CA GLU A 70 -5.92 20.51 -8.24
C GLU A 70 -5.57 19.52 -7.13
N ASP A 71 -5.20 18.31 -7.53
CA ASP A 71 -5.02 17.17 -6.63
C ASP A 71 -3.58 16.67 -6.68
N LEU A 72 -3.14 16.04 -5.59
CA LEU A 72 -1.87 15.33 -5.56
C LEU A 72 -1.90 14.18 -6.56
N VAL A 73 -0.88 14.12 -7.39
CA VAL A 73 -0.67 13.04 -8.36
C VAL A 73 -0.10 11.83 -7.64
N ASN A 74 -0.72 10.67 -7.87
CA ASN A 74 -0.09 9.40 -7.54
C ASN A 74 1.11 9.16 -8.47
N MET A 75 2.32 9.27 -7.93
CA MET A 75 3.58 9.10 -8.63
C MET A 75 3.86 7.63 -8.94
N PRO A 76 4.80 7.32 -9.88
CA PRO A 76 5.18 5.95 -10.17
C PRO A 76 5.50 5.15 -8.90
N ASN A 77 4.91 3.96 -8.77
CA ASN A 77 5.09 3.10 -7.61
C ASN A 77 6.53 2.55 -7.57
N TRP A 78 7.31 3.00 -6.59
CA TRP A 78 8.70 2.60 -6.41
C TRP A 78 8.87 1.33 -5.57
N LEU A 79 7.80 0.83 -4.93
CA LEU A 79 7.86 -0.36 -4.08
C LEU A 79 7.90 -1.68 -4.86
N VAL A 80 7.52 -1.66 -6.14
CA VAL A 80 7.19 -2.87 -6.92
C VAL A 80 8.29 -3.92 -6.82
N THR A 81 7.99 -5.01 -6.12
CA THR A 81 8.89 -6.14 -5.91
C THR A 81 8.07 -7.42 -6.02
N ARG A 82 8.26 -8.16 -7.11
CA ARG A 82 7.55 -9.42 -7.38
C ARG A 82 8.54 -10.56 -7.48
N PHE A 83 8.14 -11.72 -6.99
CA PHE A 83 8.96 -12.93 -7.02
C PHE A 83 8.09 -14.17 -7.14
N ARG A 84 8.72 -15.28 -7.54
CA ARG A 84 8.12 -16.60 -7.69
C ARG A 84 9.18 -17.70 -7.63
N PRO A 85 8.80 -18.94 -7.27
CA PRO A 85 9.60 -20.12 -7.56
C PRO A 85 9.87 -20.28 -9.07
N GLU A 86 10.90 -21.03 -9.41
CA GLU A 86 11.13 -21.47 -10.80
C GLU A 86 9.92 -22.26 -11.29
N GLU A 87 9.42 -21.92 -12.49
CA GLU A 87 8.19 -22.48 -13.08
C GLU A 87 6.89 -22.26 -12.28
N GLY A 88 6.92 -21.49 -11.19
CA GLY A 88 5.75 -21.23 -10.33
C GLY A 88 4.90 -20.02 -10.74
N ASP A 89 3.79 -19.85 -10.02
CA ASP A 89 2.96 -18.65 -10.06
C ASP A 89 3.66 -17.48 -9.36
N TRP A 90 3.42 -16.25 -9.82
CA TRP A 90 3.80 -15.04 -9.07
C TRP A 90 3.14 -15.03 -7.69
N LEU A 91 3.88 -14.60 -6.66
CA LEU A 91 3.30 -14.43 -5.33
C LEU A 91 2.03 -13.57 -5.44
N ASN A 92 0.92 -14.12 -4.96
CA ASN A 92 -0.33 -13.43 -4.79
C ASN A 92 -0.98 -13.91 -3.49
N LEU A 93 -1.04 -13.02 -2.50
CA LEU A 93 -1.58 -13.33 -1.16
C LEU A 93 -3.08 -13.68 -1.18
N LEU A 94 -3.82 -13.29 -2.23
CA LEU A 94 -5.23 -13.69 -2.39
C LEU A 94 -5.39 -15.19 -2.70
N SER A 95 -4.37 -15.82 -3.27
CA SER A 95 -4.41 -17.24 -3.67
C SER A 95 -3.39 -18.11 -2.94
N ALA A 96 -2.43 -17.52 -2.24
CA ALA A 96 -1.40 -18.24 -1.51
C ALA A 96 -1.95 -18.90 -0.22
N ASN A 97 -1.38 -20.03 0.17
CA ASN A 97 -1.63 -20.62 1.47
C ASN A 97 -0.79 -19.89 2.54
N ILE A 98 -1.38 -18.86 3.17
CA ILE A 98 -0.72 -18.04 4.18
C ILE A 98 -0.67 -18.81 5.52
N LEU A 99 0.54 -19.10 5.99
CA LEU A 99 0.80 -19.76 7.27
C LEU A 99 0.97 -18.77 8.41
N PHE A 100 1.43 -17.55 8.11
CA PHE A 100 1.63 -16.48 9.07
C PHE A 100 1.66 -15.12 8.37
N TYR A 101 1.08 -14.11 8.99
CA TYR A 101 1.12 -12.73 8.53
C TYR A 101 1.17 -11.79 9.73
N CYS A 102 2.14 -10.88 9.74
CA CYS A 102 2.23 -9.77 10.69
C CYS A 102 2.77 -8.53 9.98
N GLN A 103 2.08 -7.40 10.13
CA GLN A 103 2.52 -6.08 9.70
C GLN A 103 2.63 -5.18 10.94
N GLU A 104 3.77 -4.53 11.11
CA GLU A 104 4.06 -3.68 12.26
C GLU A 104 4.57 -2.31 11.80
N LEU A 105 3.85 -1.26 12.16
CA LEU A 105 4.34 0.12 12.09
C LEU A 105 4.91 0.51 13.45
N ASN A 106 6.23 0.66 13.51
CA ASN A 106 6.91 1.30 14.63
C ASN A 106 6.95 2.81 14.40
N MET A 107 6.07 3.53 15.09
CA MET A 107 5.91 4.98 14.97
C MET A 107 7.08 5.77 15.57
N LYS A 108 7.84 5.16 16.48
CA LYS A 108 9.00 5.82 17.11
C LYS A 108 10.17 5.93 16.14
N GLU A 109 10.41 4.86 15.37
CA GLU A 109 11.51 4.78 14.42
C GLU A 109 11.08 5.13 12.98
N GLY A 110 9.78 5.24 12.71
CA GLY A 110 9.24 5.46 11.36
C GLY A 110 9.44 4.26 10.43
N LEU A 111 9.35 3.04 10.98
CA LEU A 111 9.61 1.80 10.26
C LEU A 111 8.34 0.96 10.12
N LEU A 112 7.99 0.61 8.88
CA LEU A 112 6.96 -0.38 8.56
C LEU A 112 7.65 -1.69 8.20
N SER A 113 7.36 -2.75 8.95
CA SER A 113 7.85 -4.10 8.68
C SER A 113 6.69 -5.03 8.38
N ARG A 114 6.87 -5.97 7.45
CA ARG A 114 5.89 -7.01 7.15
C ARG A 114 6.58 -8.36 7.07
N THR A 115 6.08 -9.33 7.83
CA THR A 115 6.57 -10.71 7.82
C THR A 115 5.45 -11.61 7.37
N VAL A 116 5.68 -12.33 6.26
CA VAL A 116 4.72 -13.29 5.70
C VAL A 116 5.43 -14.63 5.57
N ARG A 117 4.78 -15.68 6.07
CA ARG A 117 5.14 -17.07 5.75
C ARG A 117 3.98 -17.67 4.98
N PHE A 118 4.28 -18.21 3.81
CA PHE A 118 3.31 -18.87 2.97
C PHE A 118 3.90 -20.20 2.49
N ARG A 119 3.02 -21.08 2.01
CA ARG A 119 3.39 -22.32 1.32
C ARG A 119 3.08 -22.15 -0.16
N ASP A 120 4.07 -22.46 -1.00
CA ASP A 120 3.89 -22.62 -2.44
C ASP A 120 3.06 -23.89 -2.75
N LYS A 121 2.77 -24.12 -4.03
CA LYS A 121 2.00 -25.30 -4.44
C LYS A 121 2.88 -26.53 -4.54
#